data_AF-A0A645GA31-F1
#
_entry.id   AF-A0A645GA31-F1
#
_cell.length_a   1.000
_cell.length_b   1.000
_cell.length_c   1.000
_cell.angle_alpha   90.00
_cell.angle_beta   90.00
_cell.angle_gamma   90.00
#
_symmetry.space_group_name_H-M   'P 1'
#
loop_
_entity.id
_entity.type
_entity.pdbx_description
1 polymer ?
#
loop_
_entity_poly.entity_id
_entity_poly.type
_entity_poly.pdbx_seq_one_letter_code
_entity_poly.pdbx_strand_id
1 'polypeptide(L)'
;MWLQLYSIVHDTIGKMYNENKDVRAKSRTVEDIKSPATQIVNAVEDSSDTEGETDRIKKHVPEEELVEKNKESLKEQGVENITEEEVKAYMKNKVNIIHKDLKRGPFFDYEFSLGSCRIEINTSHIFYQRFLTSIESNPDMKTAFELFIAAFVKTVDELVGDEQRAISDVIVQDWNTKLTKYINEQYGFGK
;
A
#
# COMPACT_ATOMS: atom_id res chain seq x y z
N MET A 1 28.96 -31.06 17.80
CA MET A 1 28.70 -30.32 16.55
C MET A 1 27.75 -29.14 16.79
N TRP A 2 26.46 -29.35 17.10
CA TRP A 2 25.50 -28.26 17.36
C TRP A 2 25.92 -27.31 18.50
N LEU A 3 26.41 -27.83 19.63
CA LEU A 3 26.88 -27.00 20.75
C LEU A 3 28.10 -26.12 20.43
N GLN A 4 28.96 -26.55 19.51
CA GLN A 4 30.15 -25.79 19.09
C GLN A 4 29.81 -24.77 17.99
N LEU A 5 28.83 -25.07 17.15
CA LEU A 5 28.29 -24.14 16.17
C LEU A 5 27.40 -23.09 16.83
N TYR A 6 26.68 -23.45 17.91
CA TYR A 6 25.74 -22.56 18.57
C TYR A 6 26.42 -21.29 19.07
N SER A 7 27.55 -21.39 19.77
CA SER A 7 28.25 -20.19 20.27
C SER A 7 28.70 -19.29 19.12
N ILE A 8 29.30 -19.85 18.07
CA ILE A 8 29.78 -19.08 16.92
C ILE A 8 28.62 -18.44 16.15
N VAL A 9 27.57 -19.20 15.87
CA VAL A 9 26.40 -18.73 15.11
C VAL A 9 25.60 -17.71 15.93
N HIS A 10 25.37 -17.97 17.21
CA HIS A 10 24.62 -17.06 18.09
C HIS A 10 25.36 -15.74 18.28
N ASP A 11 26.68 -15.77 18.53
CA ASP A 11 27.49 -14.57 18.69
C ASP A 11 27.61 -13.78 17.37
N THR A 12 27.71 -14.48 16.24
CA THR A 12 27.77 -13.85 14.91
C THR A 12 26.44 -13.19 14.57
N ILE A 13 25.31 -13.87 14.80
CA ILE A 13 23.96 -13.28 14.62
C ILE A 13 23.77 -12.11 15.57
N GLY A 14 24.19 -12.23 16.84
CA GLY A 14 24.11 -11.14 17.82
C GLY A 14 24.94 -9.92 17.42
N LYS A 15 26.15 -10.13 16.88
CA LYS A 15 26.97 -9.06 16.30
C LYS A 15 26.33 -8.43 15.08
N MET A 16 25.89 -9.23 14.10
CA MET A 16 25.21 -8.71 12.90
C MET A 16 23.93 -7.94 13.28
N TYR A 17 23.19 -8.42 14.27
CA TYR A 17 22.01 -7.74 14.80
C TYR A 17 22.40 -6.38 15.41
N ASN A 18 23.41 -6.34 16.28
CA ASN A 18 23.87 -5.11 16.92
C ASN A 18 24.53 -4.12 15.95
N GLU A 19 25.30 -4.59 14.96
CA GLU A 19 25.90 -3.76 13.91
C GLU A 19 24.83 -3.17 12.97
N ASN A 20 23.77 -3.93 12.67
CA ASN A 20 22.64 -3.43 11.92
C ASN A 20 21.69 -2.54 12.75
N LYS A 21 21.95 -2.31 14.04
CA LYS A 21 21.09 -1.48 14.90
C LYS A 21 20.99 -0.03 14.40
N ASP A 22 22.07 0.54 13.86
CA ASP A 22 22.07 1.90 13.32
C ASP A 22 21.43 2.00 11.93
N VAL A 23 21.45 0.91 11.16
CA VAL A 23 20.69 0.79 9.89
C VAL A 23 19.19 0.62 10.18
N ARG A 24 18.85 -0.12 11.24
CA ARG A 24 17.46 -0.26 11.76
C ARG A 24 16.96 1.02 12.42
N ALA A 25 17.84 1.84 12.98
CA ALA A 25 17.49 3.19 13.44
C ALA A 25 17.09 4.14 12.29
N LYS A 26 17.37 3.77 11.03
CA LYS A 26 16.85 4.40 9.82
C LYS A 26 15.65 3.65 9.21
N SER A 27 15.02 2.75 9.98
CA SER A 27 13.73 2.17 9.61
C SER A 27 12.74 3.31 9.37
N ARG A 28 11.95 3.18 8.32
CA ARG A 28 10.94 4.19 7.97
C ARG A 28 9.98 4.36 9.13
N THR A 29 9.60 5.58 9.44
CA THR A 29 8.53 5.87 10.40
C THR A 29 7.16 5.85 9.71
N VAL A 30 6.08 5.84 10.48
CA VAL A 30 4.72 5.96 9.92
C VAL A 30 4.50 7.31 9.24
N GLU A 31 5.22 8.36 9.65
CA GLU A 31 5.16 9.65 8.94
C GLU A 31 5.85 9.59 7.58
N ASP A 32 6.97 8.87 7.46
CA ASP A 32 7.71 8.72 6.19
C ASP A 32 6.96 7.94 5.10
N ILE A 33 5.88 7.25 5.46
CA ILE A 33 5.05 6.48 4.52
C ILE A 33 3.73 7.21 4.20
N LYS A 34 3.37 8.27 4.93
CA LYS A 34 2.17 9.07 4.66
C LYS A 34 2.43 9.95 3.43
N SER A 35 1.70 9.70 2.35
CA SER A 35 1.79 10.56 1.18
C SER A 35 0.95 11.85 1.35
N PRO A 36 1.30 12.95 0.65
CA PRO A 36 0.46 14.15 0.63
C PRO A 36 -0.97 13.88 0.16
N ALA A 37 -1.15 12.94 -0.78
CA ALA A 37 -2.47 12.53 -1.25
C ALA A 37 -3.31 11.90 -0.12
N THR A 38 -2.72 11.03 0.71
CA THR A 38 -3.40 10.49 1.90
C THR A 38 -3.89 11.61 2.83
N GLN A 39 -3.08 12.64 3.07
CA GLN A 39 -3.49 13.77 3.92
C GLN A 39 -4.67 14.55 3.33
N ILE A 40 -4.64 14.82 2.03
CA ILE A 40 -5.72 15.53 1.33
C ILE A 40 -7.01 14.71 1.37
N VAL A 41 -6.94 13.41 1.03
CA VAL A 41 -8.12 12.53 1.06
C VAL A 41 -8.68 12.42 2.47
N ASN A 42 -7.83 12.24 3.49
CA ASN A 42 -8.28 12.22 4.88
C ASN A 42 -9.01 13.51 5.27
N ALA A 43 -8.52 14.68 4.84
CA ALA A 43 -9.14 15.96 5.15
C ALA A 43 -10.48 16.18 4.44
N VAL A 44 -10.60 15.72 3.18
CA VAL A 44 -11.85 15.85 2.40
C VAL A 44 -12.91 14.85 2.87
N GLU A 45 -12.50 13.63 3.19
CA GLU A 45 -13.40 12.52 3.55
C GLU A 45 -13.74 12.47 5.05
N ASP A 46 -13.17 13.34 5.89
CA ASP A 46 -13.49 13.36 7.33
C ASP A 46 -14.95 13.79 7.60
N SER A 47 -15.53 14.58 6.69
CA SER A 47 -16.93 15.03 6.75
C SER A 47 -17.89 14.25 5.84
N SER A 48 -17.42 13.19 5.19
CA SER A 48 -18.25 12.35 4.32
C SER A 48 -19.06 11.36 5.16
N ASP A 49 -20.38 11.33 4.96
CA ASP A 49 -21.31 10.39 5.62
C ASP A 49 -21.59 9.14 4.77
N THR A 50 -20.90 8.98 3.64
CA THR A 50 -21.09 7.82 2.75
C THR A 50 -20.47 6.58 3.37
N GLU A 51 -21.30 5.58 3.72
CA GLU A 51 -20.80 4.29 4.19
C GLU A 51 -20.24 3.46 3.02
N GLY A 52 -18.99 3.02 3.16
CA GLY A 52 -18.32 2.14 2.21
C GLY A 52 -18.06 0.73 2.73
N GLU A 53 -17.38 -0.08 1.94
CA GLU A 53 -16.93 -1.42 2.33
C GLU A 53 -15.94 -1.36 3.50
N THR A 54 -15.06 -0.36 3.54
CA THR A 54 -14.14 -0.14 4.65
C THR A 54 -14.87 0.05 5.98
N ASP A 55 -16.02 0.72 5.99
CA ASP A 55 -16.86 0.87 7.19
C ASP A 55 -17.55 -0.43 7.58
N ARG A 56 -18.00 -1.22 6.60
CA ARG A 56 -18.55 -2.57 6.84
C ARG A 56 -17.50 -3.48 7.46
N ILE A 57 -16.27 -3.46 6.96
CA ILE A 57 -15.15 -4.21 7.53
C ILE A 57 -14.89 -3.80 8.98
N LYS A 58 -14.86 -2.49 9.29
CA LYS A 58 -14.71 -2.02 10.68
C LYS A 58 -15.84 -2.48 11.61
N LYS A 59 -17.05 -2.65 11.10
CA LYS A 59 -18.22 -3.11 11.88
C LYS A 59 -18.22 -4.62 12.11
N HIS A 60 -17.68 -5.40 11.17
CA HIS A 60 -17.79 -6.87 11.18
C HIS A 60 -16.51 -7.60 11.61
N VAL A 61 -15.34 -7.00 11.41
CA VAL A 61 -14.05 -7.59 11.78
C VAL A 61 -13.65 -7.09 13.17
N PRO A 62 -13.20 -7.97 14.08
CA PRO A 62 -12.73 -7.57 15.41
C PRO A 62 -11.59 -6.54 15.34
N GLU A 63 -11.61 -5.56 16.25
CA GLU A 63 -10.59 -4.51 16.30
C GLU A 63 -9.18 -5.08 16.49
N GLU A 64 -9.02 -6.10 17.32
CA GLU A 64 -7.74 -6.79 17.55
C GLU A 64 -7.16 -7.37 16.24
N GLU A 65 -8.00 -8.00 15.42
CA GLU A 65 -7.59 -8.56 14.12
C GLU A 65 -7.20 -7.44 13.14
N LEU A 66 -7.94 -6.33 13.12
CA LEU A 66 -7.60 -5.16 12.30
C LEU A 66 -6.27 -4.54 12.73
N VAL A 67 -6.01 -4.44 14.04
CA VAL A 67 -4.74 -3.93 14.58
C VAL A 67 -3.57 -4.81 14.15
N GLU A 68 -3.71 -6.14 14.23
CA GLU A 68 -2.68 -7.07 13.79
C GLU A 68 -2.39 -6.94 12.29
N LYS A 69 -3.43 -6.96 11.45
CA LYS A 69 -3.29 -6.80 9.99
C LYS A 69 -2.64 -5.47 9.59
N ASN A 70 -3.03 -4.37 10.23
CA ASN A 70 -2.42 -3.06 9.98
C ASN A 70 -0.96 -3.01 10.46
N LYS A 71 -0.64 -3.66 11.58
CA LYS A 71 0.75 -3.79 12.05
C LYS A 71 1.61 -4.60 11.08
N GLU A 72 1.07 -5.67 10.49
CA GLU A 72 1.75 -6.43 9.43
C GLU A 72 1.97 -5.58 8.17
N SER A 73 0.95 -4.83 7.73
CA SER A 73 1.07 -3.89 6.61
C SER A 73 2.17 -2.85 6.82
N LEU A 74 2.30 -2.30 8.03
CA LEU A 74 3.36 -1.35 8.39
C LEU A 74 4.75 -2.01 8.37
N LYS A 75 4.87 -3.27 8.82
CA LYS A 75 6.13 -4.04 8.74
C LYS A 75 6.54 -4.29 7.30
N GLU A 76 5.58 -4.64 6.42
CA GLU A 76 5.86 -4.80 4.98
C GLU A 76 6.39 -3.51 4.33
N GLN A 77 6.02 -2.36 4.86
CA GLN A 77 6.49 -1.05 4.43
C GLN A 77 7.85 -0.65 5.04
N GLY A 78 8.42 -1.52 5.89
CA GLY A 78 9.74 -1.33 6.50
C GLY A 78 9.73 -0.55 7.81
N VAL A 79 8.58 -0.46 8.49
CA VAL A 79 8.44 0.11 9.84
C VAL A 79 8.66 -0.99 10.88
N GLU A 80 9.78 -0.96 11.60
CA GLU A 80 10.15 -2.03 12.55
C GLU A 80 9.62 -1.79 13.98
N ASN A 81 9.69 -0.55 14.47
CA ASN A 81 9.34 -0.18 15.85
C ASN A 81 7.96 0.47 15.95
N ILE A 82 6.92 -0.29 15.58
CA ILE A 82 5.55 0.23 15.50
C ILE A 82 4.93 0.36 16.91
N THR A 83 4.49 1.56 17.28
CA THR A 83 3.69 1.79 18.49
C THR A 83 2.19 1.56 18.26
N GLU A 84 1.41 1.35 19.32
CA GLU A 84 -0.05 1.18 19.19
C GLU A 84 -0.73 2.45 18.66
N GLU A 85 -0.26 3.62 19.05
CA GLU A 85 -0.75 4.90 18.56
C GLU A 85 -0.51 5.08 17.07
N GLU A 86 0.65 4.62 16.57
CA GLU A 86 0.99 4.63 15.15
C GLU A 86 0.08 3.71 14.34
N VAL A 87 -0.22 2.51 14.84
CA VAL A 87 -1.19 1.61 14.19
C VAL A 87 -2.56 2.25 14.13
N LYS A 88 -3.04 2.83 15.24
CA LYS A 88 -4.35 3.49 15.29
C LYS A 88 -4.41 4.69 14.34
N ALA A 89 -3.34 5.48 14.26
CA ALA A 89 -3.24 6.60 13.33
C ALA A 89 -3.26 6.12 11.87
N TYR A 90 -2.58 5.02 11.55
CA TYR A 90 -2.58 4.41 10.22
C TYR A 90 -3.96 3.83 9.85
N MET A 91 -4.63 3.17 10.79
CA MET A 91 -6.01 2.65 10.64
C MET A 91 -7.04 3.76 10.41
N LYS A 92 -6.81 4.96 10.96
CA LYS A 92 -7.71 6.11 10.78
C LYS A 92 -7.65 6.68 9.36
N ASN A 93 -6.57 6.42 8.61
CA ASN A 93 -6.47 6.88 7.23
C ASN A 93 -7.62 6.32 6.39
N LYS A 94 -8.19 7.19 5.54
CA LYS A 94 -9.21 6.84 4.56
C LYS A 94 -8.57 6.11 3.38
N VAL A 95 -7.33 6.48 3.03
CA VAL A 95 -6.52 5.82 2.01
C VAL A 95 -5.06 5.66 2.45
N ASN A 96 -4.48 4.49 2.17
CA ASN A 96 -3.08 4.16 2.37
C ASN A 96 -2.47 3.76 1.03
N ILE A 97 -1.60 4.62 0.47
CA ILE A 97 -1.00 4.43 -0.86
C ILE A 97 0.42 3.88 -0.69
N ILE A 98 0.68 2.69 -1.24
CA ILE A 98 1.93 1.97 -1.07
C ILE A 98 2.55 1.72 -2.43
N HIS A 99 3.83 2.07 -2.56
CA HIS A 99 4.64 1.77 -3.72
C HIS A 99 5.46 0.50 -3.44
N LYS A 100 5.19 -0.59 -4.16
CA LYS A 100 5.80 -1.90 -3.92
C LYS A 100 6.13 -2.59 -5.24
N ASP A 101 7.11 -3.48 -5.23
CA ASP A 101 7.38 -4.36 -6.38
C ASP A 101 6.40 -5.55 -6.33
N LEU A 102 5.40 -5.56 -7.22
CA LEU A 102 4.44 -6.65 -7.39
C LEU A 102 4.81 -7.59 -8.54
N LYS A 103 6.07 -7.54 -9.01
CA LYS A 103 6.59 -8.30 -10.15
C LYS A 103 5.72 -8.11 -11.40
N ARG A 104 5.34 -9.21 -12.06
CA ARG A 104 4.47 -9.22 -13.26
C ARG A 104 2.98 -9.01 -12.95
N GLY A 105 2.66 -8.45 -11.79
CA GLY A 105 1.30 -8.10 -11.39
C GLY A 105 0.72 -6.92 -12.17
N PRO A 106 -0.52 -6.54 -11.88
CA PRO A 106 -1.16 -5.35 -12.45
C PRO A 106 -0.36 -4.08 -12.13
N PHE A 107 -0.71 -2.97 -12.80
CA PHE A 107 -0.07 -1.69 -12.51
C PHE A 107 -0.43 -1.17 -11.12
N PHE A 108 -1.69 -1.33 -10.71
CA PHE A 108 -2.09 -1.12 -9.33
C PHE A 108 -3.12 -2.16 -8.92
N ASP A 109 -3.22 -2.38 -7.61
CA ASP A 109 -4.24 -3.21 -6.96
C ASP A 109 -4.79 -2.48 -5.72
N TYR A 110 -5.90 -2.96 -5.17
CA TYR A 110 -6.51 -2.39 -3.97
C TYR A 110 -7.08 -3.44 -3.02
N GLU A 111 -7.13 -3.12 -1.73
CA GLU A 111 -7.83 -3.92 -0.73
C GLU A 111 -8.54 -3.05 0.32
N PHE A 112 -9.65 -3.55 0.86
CA PHE A 112 -10.41 -2.93 1.96
C PHE A 112 -10.30 -3.71 3.27
N SER A 113 -9.57 -4.84 3.27
CA SER A 113 -9.45 -5.80 4.37
C SER A 113 -8.91 -5.19 5.68
N LEU A 114 -8.21 -4.06 5.58
CA LEU A 114 -7.63 -3.32 6.70
C LEU A 114 -8.59 -2.33 7.36
N GLY A 115 -9.82 -2.21 6.88
CA GLY A 115 -10.74 -1.13 7.27
C GLY A 115 -10.31 0.24 6.73
N SER A 116 -9.40 0.28 5.76
CA SER A 116 -9.02 1.50 5.03
C SER A 116 -8.80 1.12 3.57
N CYS A 117 -8.89 2.08 2.66
CA CYS A 117 -8.56 1.83 1.26
C CYS A 117 -7.05 1.70 1.12
N ARG A 118 -6.53 0.48 0.99
CA ARG A 118 -5.13 0.29 0.64
C ARG A 118 -4.99 0.21 -0.87
N ILE A 119 -4.07 0.98 -1.42
CA ILE A 119 -3.77 1.03 -2.84
C ILE A 119 -2.31 0.65 -3.01
N GLU A 120 -2.04 -0.41 -3.78
CA GLU A 120 -0.69 -0.86 -4.07
C GLU A 120 -0.32 -0.50 -5.51
N ILE A 121 0.60 0.44 -5.67
CA ILE A 121 1.15 0.84 -6.98
C ILE A 121 2.39 -0.01 -7.26
N ASN A 122 2.34 -0.76 -8.36
CA ASN A 122 3.40 -1.67 -8.77
C ASN A 122 4.57 -0.93 -9.43
N THR A 123 5.64 -0.76 -8.66
CA THR A 123 6.87 -0.09 -9.09
C THR A 123 7.65 -0.84 -10.17
N SER A 124 7.43 -2.15 -10.34
CA SER A 124 8.06 -2.93 -11.41
C SER A 124 7.26 -2.98 -12.71
N HIS A 125 6.03 -2.45 -12.70
CA HIS A 125 5.23 -2.35 -13.91
C HIS A 125 5.87 -1.37 -14.92
N ILE A 126 5.83 -1.70 -16.20
CA ILE A 126 6.46 -0.90 -17.26
C ILE A 126 5.94 0.54 -17.31
N PHE A 127 4.65 0.74 -17.04
CA PHE A 127 4.06 2.09 -16.93
C PHE A 127 4.74 2.91 -15.84
N TYR A 128 5.02 2.29 -14.69
CA TYR A 128 5.69 2.95 -13.59
C TYR A 128 7.11 3.37 -13.98
N GLN A 129 7.91 2.41 -14.44
CA GLN A 129 9.33 2.61 -14.75
C GLN A 129 9.57 3.61 -15.89
N ARG A 130 8.66 3.66 -16.88
CA ARG A 130 8.83 4.48 -18.08
C ARG A 130 8.16 5.84 -17.98
N PHE A 131 7.02 5.92 -17.30
CA PHE A 131 6.22 7.14 -17.23
C PHE A 131 6.25 7.75 -15.84
N LEU A 132 5.87 6.99 -14.81
CA LEU A 132 5.75 7.56 -13.47
C LEU A 132 7.08 7.94 -12.85
N THR A 133 8.19 7.24 -13.12
CA THR A 133 9.51 7.67 -12.61
C THR A 133 9.88 9.08 -13.09
N SER A 134 9.44 9.48 -14.28
CA SER A 134 9.63 10.87 -14.76
C SER A 134 8.72 11.86 -14.02
N ILE A 135 7.53 11.42 -13.62
CA ILE A 135 6.53 12.21 -12.88
C ILE A 135 6.88 12.34 -11.40
N GLU A 136 7.48 11.33 -10.78
CA GLU A 136 7.91 11.35 -9.38
C GLU A 136 8.95 12.43 -9.09
N SER A 137 9.66 12.90 -10.11
CA SER A 137 10.57 14.05 -9.99
C SER A 137 9.84 15.36 -9.70
N ASN A 138 8.51 15.41 -9.93
CA ASN A 138 7.63 16.53 -9.60
C ASN A 138 6.61 16.11 -8.52
N PRO A 139 6.77 16.62 -7.28
CA PRO A 139 5.88 16.29 -6.15
C PRO A 139 4.40 16.58 -6.41
N ASP A 140 4.08 17.63 -7.16
CA ASP A 140 2.68 18.01 -7.45
C ASP A 140 2.04 17.02 -8.42
N MET A 141 2.78 16.61 -9.45
CA MET A 141 2.28 15.63 -10.42
C MET A 141 2.15 14.24 -9.79
N LYS A 142 3.10 13.84 -8.94
CA LYS A 142 2.97 12.60 -8.14
C LYS A 142 1.71 12.65 -7.27
N THR A 143 1.52 13.74 -6.54
CA THR A 143 0.35 13.93 -5.67
C THR A 143 -0.95 13.89 -6.47
N ALA A 144 -1.02 14.59 -7.61
CA ALA A 144 -2.20 14.59 -8.47
C ALA A 144 -2.53 13.20 -9.03
N PHE A 145 -1.50 12.43 -9.40
CA PHE A 145 -1.67 11.05 -9.86
C PHE A 145 -2.19 10.13 -8.74
N GLU A 146 -1.59 10.21 -7.56
CA GLU A 146 -2.04 9.47 -6.38
C GLU A 146 -3.49 9.82 -6.02
N LEU A 147 -3.86 11.10 -6.06
CA LEU A 147 -5.24 11.55 -5.83
C LEU A 147 -6.22 11.00 -6.88
N PHE A 148 -5.81 10.93 -8.15
CA PHE A 148 -6.63 10.35 -9.21
C PHE A 148 -6.95 8.87 -8.93
N ILE A 149 -5.94 8.07 -8.58
CA ILE A 149 -6.15 6.65 -8.25
C ILE A 149 -6.94 6.51 -6.94
N ALA A 150 -6.64 7.34 -5.93
CA ALA A 150 -7.35 7.34 -4.66
C ALA A 150 -8.84 7.66 -4.82
N ALA A 151 -9.18 8.67 -5.62
CA ALA A 151 -10.57 9.02 -5.92
C ALA A 151 -11.30 7.85 -6.59
N PHE A 152 -10.66 7.21 -7.57
CA PHE A 152 -11.22 6.04 -8.24
C PHE A 152 -11.49 4.87 -7.28
N VAL A 153 -10.50 4.49 -6.46
CA VAL A 153 -10.65 3.40 -5.48
C VAL A 153 -11.66 3.77 -4.39
N LYS A 154 -11.74 5.03 -3.98
CA LYS A 154 -12.78 5.50 -3.05
C LYS A 154 -14.18 5.37 -3.63
N THR A 155 -14.37 5.66 -4.91
CA THR A 155 -15.65 5.37 -5.57
C THR A 155 -15.97 3.88 -5.54
N VAL A 156 -14.96 3.00 -5.70
CA VAL A 156 -15.15 1.55 -5.55
C VAL A 156 -15.52 1.15 -4.12
N ASP A 157 -14.90 1.75 -3.11
CA ASP A 157 -15.21 1.51 -1.69
C ASP A 157 -16.68 1.86 -1.36
N GLU A 158 -17.21 2.94 -1.94
CA GLU A 158 -18.59 3.39 -1.76
C GLU A 158 -19.63 2.51 -2.49
N LEU A 159 -19.19 1.67 -3.42
CA LEU A 159 -20.05 0.72 -4.13
C LEU A 159 -20.37 -0.49 -3.25
N VAL A 160 -21.29 -0.30 -2.31
CA VAL A 160 -21.72 -1.33 -1.36
C VAL A 160 -22.60 -2.38 -2.04
N GLY A 161 -22.16 -3.64 -1.98
CA GLY A 161 -22.92 -4.82 -2.44
C GLY A 161 -22.05 -5.83 -3.18
N ASP A 162 -22.37 -7.13 -3.11
CA ASP A 162 -21.55 -8.19 -3.71
C ASP A 162 -21.49 -8.09 -5.24
N GLU A 163 -22.61 -7.70 -5.87
CA GLU A 163 -22.70 -7.52 -7.32
C GLU A 163 -21.91 -6.30 -7.80
N GLN A 164 -22.03 -5.17 -7.10
CA GLN A 164 -21.31 -3.94 -7.42
C GLN A 164 -19.80 -4.09 -7.21
N ARG A 165 -19.38 -4.92 -6.24
CA ARG A 165 -17.97 -5.28 -6.03
C ARG A 165 -17.43 -6.13 -7.17
N ALA A 166 -18.15 -7.18 -7.57
CA ALA A 166 -17.75 -7.99 -8.72
C ALA A 166 -17.61 -7.13 -10.00
N ILE A 167 -18.51 -6.17 -10.20
CA ILE A 167 -18.41 -5.20 -11.30
C ILE A 167 -17.17 -4.33 -11.16
N SER A 168 -16.85 -3.84 -9.96
CA SER A 168 -15.68 -2.99 -9.72
C SER A 168 -14.37 -3.73 -9.99
N ASP A 169 -14.26 -4.99 -9.55
CA ASP A 169 -13.10 -5.83 -9.82
C ASP A 169 -12.91 -6.03 -11.33
N VAL A 170 -14.01 -6.26 -12.07
CA VAL A 170 -13.98 -6.36 -13.54
C VAL A 170 -13.52 -5.04 -14.16
N ILE A 171 -13.99 -3.88 -13.67
CA ILE A 171 -13.56 -2.57 -14.19
C ILE A 171 -12.07 -2.36 -13.97
N VAL A 172 -11.53 -2.68 -12.79
CA VAL A 172 -10.10 -2.54 -12.49
C VAL A 172 -9.26 -3.50 -13.32
N GLN A 173 -9.74 -4.73 -13.53
CA GLN A 173 -9.10 -5.70 -14.40
C GLN A 173 -9.08 -5.23 -15.86
N ASP A 174 -10.20 -4.70 -16.35
CA ASP A 174 -10.34 -4.12 -17.69
C ASP A 174 -9.40 -2.93 -17.89
N TRP A 175 -9.30 -2.06 -16.89
CA TRP A 175 -8.41 -0.91 -16.90
C TRP A 175 -6.94 -1.37 -17.00
N ASN A 176 -6.52 -2.32 -16.17
CA ASN A 176 -5.17 -2.88 -16.20
C ASN A 176 -4.86 -3.57 -17.54
N THR A 177 -5.83 -4.29 -18.09
CA THR A 177 -5.70 -4.96 -19.40
C THR A 177 -5.55 -3.94 -20.53
N LYS A 178 -6.39 -2.90 -20.55
CA LYS A 178 -6.33 -1.82 -21.55
C LYS A 178 -5.02 -1.05 -21.46
N LEU A 179 -4.56 -0.72 -20.25
CA LEU A 179 -3.28 -0.06 -20.03
C LEU A 179 -2.12 -0.90 -20.58
N THR A 180 -2.09 -2.18 -20.21
CA THR A 180 -1.06 -3.12 -20.68
C THR A 180 -1.05 -3.23 -22.20
N LYS A 181 -2.23 -3.37 -22.82
CA LYS A 181 -2.38 -3.44 -24.27
C LYS A 181 -1.87 -2.16 -24.94
N TYR A 182 -2.28 -0.99 -24.45
CA TYR A 182 -1.84 0.29 -24.99
C TYR A 182 -0.33 0.44 -24.91
N ILE A 183 0.30 0.10 -23.78
CA ILE A 183 1.75 0.17 -23.63
C ILE A 183 2.44 -0.82 -24.58
N ASN A 184 1.94 -2.05 -24.70
CA ASN A 184 2.51 -3.02 -25.64
C ASN A 184 2.42 -2.54 -27.10
N GLU A 185 1.33 -1.88 -27.48
CA GLU A 185 1.17 -1.28 -28.81
C GLU A 185 2.16 -0.12 -29.06
N GLN A 186 2.35 0.75 -28.07
CA GLN A 186 3.26 1.91 -28.20
C GLN A 186 4.74 1.53 -28.13
N TYR A 187 5.09 0.50 -27.36
CA TYR A 187 6.48 0.11 -27.09
C TYR A 187 6.92 -1.19 -27.78
N GLY A 188 6.03 -1.84 -28.54
CA GLY A 188 6.36 -3.02 -29.35
C GLY A 188 6.65 -4.29 -28.56
N PHE A 189 6.27 -4.38 -27.28
CA PHE A 189 6.41 -5.62 -26.52
C PHE A 189 5.45 -6.68 -27.05
N GLY A 190 6.00 -7.73 -27.68
CA GLY A 190 5.23 -8.82 -28.28
C GLY A 190 5.27 -8.90 -29.81
N LYS A 191 6.18 -8.18 -30.48
CA LYS A 191 6.63 -8.52 -31.84
C LYS A 191 7.93 -9.31 -31.79
#